data_AF-A0A6B0SKR0-F1
#
_entry.id   AF-A0A6B0SKR0-F1
#
_cell.length_a   1.000
_cell.length_b   1.000
_cell.length_c   1.000
_cell.angle_alpha   90.00
_cell.angle_beta   90.00
_cell.angle_gamma   90.00
#
_symmetry.space_group_name_H-M   'P 1'
#
loop_
_entity.id
_entity.type
_entity.pdbx_description
1 polymer ?
#
loop_
_entity_poly.entity_id
_entity_poly.type
_entity_poly.pdbx_seq_one_letter_code
_entity_poly.pdbx_strand_id
1 'polypeptide(L)'
;MCAWIDPKESGEGWGRRETSDPIPAEIEPTRERAAAVDLPYQFKEHRGYQGTLSGVTVDGETYTSGDLKVNAGVTGDRKLKLHVRGIIWLEDPDGAGSALRFKVQVVRAPPVTDTVPYGTYEVWERHQFGDVTVDEVTGPSFTPEAGTSGTSRETKNFEDLMEPTKLLVSELELVRNTPFAAYRLEETGDWEEYGAVFRWKGNAFQHRLQ
;
A
#
# COMPACT_ATOMS: atom_id res chain seq x y z
N MET A 1 -9.36 -32.14 -29.65
CA MET A 1 -9.69 -30.81 -29.10
C MET A 1 -10.10 -31.02 -27.66
N CYS A 2 -9.24 -30.67 -26.70
CA CYS A 2 -9.60 -30.75 -25.28
C CYS A 2 -10.54 -29.58 -24.96
N ALA A 3 -11.81 -29.90 -24.68
CA ALA A 3 -12.75 -28.94 -24.13
C ALA A 3 -12.24 -28.50 -22.75
N TRP A 4 -12.09 -27.20 -22.56
CA TRP A 4 -11.78 -26.61 -21.27
C TRP A 4 -12.88 -26.99 -20.27
N ILE A 5 -12.49 -27.53 -19.12
CA ILE A 5 -13.40 -27.86 -18.02
C ILE A 5 -13.65 -26.57 -17.23
N ASP A 6 -14.92 -26.19 -17.08
CA ASP A 6 -15.35 -25.09 -16.22
C ASP A 6 -15.14 -25.51 -14.75
N PRO A 7 -14.36 -24.74 -13.95
CA PRO A 7 -14.12 -25.03 -12.53
C PRO A 7 -15.39 -25.07 -11.66
N LYS A 8 -16.54 -24.62 -12.16
CA LYS A 8 -17.83 -24.70 -11.47
C LYS A 8 -18.57 -26.03 -11.66
N GLU A 9 -18.16 -26.86 -12.62
CA GLU A 9 -18.82 -28.15 -12.87
C GLU A 9 -18.28 -29.29 -11.99
N SER A 10 -17.18 -29.09 -11.24
CA SER A 10 -16.52 -30.16 -10.48
C SER A 10 -16.40 -29.94 -8.97
N GLY A 11 -17.13 -28.98 -8.40
CA GLY A 11 -17.03 -28.63 -6.97
C GLY A 11 -18.35 -28.74 -6.21
N GLU A 12 -18.88 -29.94 -5.99
CA GLU A 12 -19.81 -30.15 -4.88
C GLU A 12 -19.05 -29.91 -3.57
N GLY A 13 -19.40 -28.84 -2.83
CA GLY A 13 -19.08 -28.74 -1.40
C GLY A 13 -18.27 -27.54 -0.90
N TRP A 14 -17.88 -26.57 -1.73
CA TRP A 14 -17.20 -25.37 -1.24
C TRP A 14 -18.16 -24.19 -1.03
N GLY A 15 -18.48 -23.88 0.22
CA GLY A 15 -18.95 -22.55 0.64
C GLY A 15 -20.45 -22.30 0.53
N ARG A 16 -21.28 -23.06 1.26
CA ARG A 16 -22.65 -22.62 1.57
C ARG A 16 -22.60 -21.40 2.51
N ARG A 17 -22.41 -20.21 1.94
CA ARG A 17 -22.70 -18.93 2.59
C ARG A 17 -24.17 -18.63 2.31
N GLU A 18 -24.97 -18.44 3.36
CA GLU A 18 -26.35 -17.97 3.24
C GLU A 18 -26.33 -16.63 2.48
N THR A 19 -27.03 -16.60 1.34
CA THR A 19 -27.32 -15.41 0.51
C THR A 19 -26.20 -14.38 0.45
N SER A 20 -25.23 -14.60 -0.44
CA SER A 20 -24.38 -13.53 -0.94
C SER A 20 -25.26 -12.40 -1.49
N ASP A 21 -24.97 -11.16 -1.09
CA ASP A 21 -25.55 -9.97 -1.71
C ASP A 21 -25.52 -10.11 -3.24
N PRO A 22 -26.59 -9.68 -3.94
CA PRO A 22 -26.63 -9.77 -5.39
C PRO A 22 -25.41 -9.06 -5.97
N ILE A 23 -24.66 -9.76 -6.84
CA ILE A 23 -23.55 -9.15 -7.58
C ILE A 23 -24.15 -7.99 -8.37
N PRO A 24 -23.73 -6.73 -8.13
CA PRO A 24 -24.27 -5.58 -8.83
C PRO A 24 -24.11 -5.74 -10.33
N ALA A 25 -25.13 -5.36 -11.11
CA ALA A 25 -25.07 -5.36 -12.57
C ALA A 25 -23.98 -4.42 -13.10
N GLU A 26 -23.59 -3.43 -12.30
CA GLU A 26 -22.53 -2.47 -12.57
C GLU A 26 -21.78 -2.17 -11.27
N ILE A 27 -20.45 -2.18 -11.32
CA ILE A 27 -19.61 -1.82 -10.16
C ILE A 27 -19.54 -0.31 -10.11
N GLU A 28 -20.06 0.30 -9.04
CA GLU A 28 -19.94 1.74 -8.80
C GLU A 28 -18.48 2.22 -8.95
N PRO A 29 -18.25 3.41 -9.55
CA PRO A 29 -16.93 3.99 -9.68
C PRO A 29 -16.17 4.04 -8.34
N THR A 30 -14.86 3.75 -8.38
CA THR A 30 -13.98 3.69 -7.19
C THR A 30 -14.09 4.92 -6.29
N ARG A 31 -14.26 6.11 -6.89
CA ARG A 31 -14.42 7.37 -6.16
C ARG A 31 -15.71 7.43 -5.33
N GLU A 32 -16.82 7.00 -5.90
CA GLU A 32 -18.13 6.99 -5.23
C GLU A 32 -18.12 5.99 -4.08
N ARG A 33 -17.56 4.80 -4.32
CA ARG A 33 -17.36 3.77 -3.29
C ARG A 33 -16.46 4.25 -2.15
N ALA A 34 -15.37 4.96 -2.46
CA ALA A 34 -14.46 5.49 -1.44
C ALA A 34 -15.10 6.60 -0.59
N ALA A 35 -15.90 7.48 -1.22
CA ALA A 35 -16.63 8.54 -0.53
C ALA A 35 -17.73 8.01 0.40
N ALA A 36 -18.28 6.83 0.10
CA ALA A 36 -19.29 6.17 0.92
C ALA A 36 -18.72 5.39 2.12
N VAL A 37 -17.39 5.35 2.30
CA VAL A 37 -16.77 4.63 3.42
C VAL A 37 -16.99 5.39 4.73
N ASP A 38 -17.56 4.70 5.70
CA ASP A 38 -17.68 5.19 7.07
C ASP A 38 -16.31 5.27 7.77
N LEU A 39 -16.15 6.31 8.59
CA LEU A 39 -15.00 6.48 9.46
C LEU A 39 -15.30 5.98 10.88
N PRO A 40 -14.33 5.38 11.59
CA PRO A 40 -12.94 5.18 11.20
C PRO A 40 -12.76 4.06 10.17
N TYR A 41 -11.80 4.25 9.26
CA TYR A 41 -11.40 3.28 8.25
C TYR A 41 -9.98 2.79 8.54
N GLN A 42 -9.73 1.49 8.46
CA GLN A 42 -8.40 0.92 8.65
C GLN A 42 -8.21 -0.36 7.82
N PHE A 43 -7.00 -0.55 7.31
CA PHE A 43 -6.58 -1.81 6.73
C PHE A 43 -5.16 -2.20 7.16
N LYS A 44 -4.89 -3.51 7.07
CA LYS A 44 -3.56 -4.09 7.21
C LYS A 44 -3.29 -4.95 5.99
N GLU A 45 -2.10 -4.85 5.46
CA GLU A 45 -1.70 -5.57 4.26
C GLU A 45 -0.24 -6.03 4.40
N HIS A 46 0.09 -7.11 3.72
CA HIS A 46 1.44 -7.61 3.56
C HIS A 46 1.72 -7.68 2.07
N ARG A 47 2.81 -7.04 1.62
CA ARG A 47 3.22 -7.00 0.21
C ARG A 47 4.63 -7.56 0.07
N GLY A 48 4.76 -8.59 -0.76
CA GLY A 48 6.03 -9.10 -1.22
C GLY A 48 6.31 -8.60 -2.65
N TYR A 49 7.55 -8.23 -2.91
CA TYR A 49 8.06 -7.82 -4.22
C TYR A 49 9.31 -8.65 -4.52
N GLN A 50 9.33 -9.27 -5.69
CA GLN A 50 10.46 -10.04 -6.22
C GLN A 50 10.77 -9.49 -7.61
N GLY A 51 11.78 -8.62 -7.70
CA GLY A 51 12.17 -7.92 -8.92
C GLY A 51 11.17 -6.88 -9.44
N THR A 52 10.08 -6.62 -8.70
CA THR A 52 8.95 -5.78 -9.13
C THR A 52 8.76 -4.51 -8.29
N LEU A 53 9.58 -4.30 -7.25
CA LEU A 53 9.56 -3.05 -6.49
C LEU A 53 10.14 -1.94 -7.37
N SER A 54 9.41 -0.82 -7.45
CA SER A 54 9.79 0.34 -8.25
C SER A 54 9.71 1.62 -7.42
N GLY A 55 10.45 2.66 -7.85
CA GLY A 55 10.40 3.99 -7.22
C GLY A 55 10.99 4.06 -5.81
N VAL A 56 11.91 3.14 -5.48
CA VAL A 56 12.59 3.07 -4.18
C VAL A 56 14.09 3.20 -4.39
N THR A 57 14.60 4.43 -4.27
CA THR A 57 16.03 4.73 -4.34
C THR A 57 16.49 5.34 -3.02
N VAL A 58 17.50 4.74 -2.39
CA VAL A 58 18.11 5.23 -1.14
C VAL A 58 19.63 5.23 -1.32
N ASP A 59 20.29 6.33 -0.97
CA ASP A 59 21.74 6.52 -1.13
C ASP A 59 22.30 6.18 -2.53
N GLY A 60 21.47 6.38 -3.57
CA GLY A 60 21.82 6.12 -4.97
C GLY A 60 21.58 4.67 -5.43
N GLU A 61 21.19 3.77 -4.53
CA GLU A 61 20.82 2.39 -4.85
C GLU A 61 19.31 2.26 -5.06
N THR A 62 18.90 1.60 -6.15
CA THR A 62 17.49 1.36 -6.48
C THR A 62 17.09 -0.06 -6.12
N TYR A 63 16.33 -0.22 -5.05
CA TYR A 63 15.89 -1.51 -4.53
C TYR A 63 14.73 -2.07 -5.36
N THR A 64 14.84 -3.34 -5.76
CA THR A 64 13.91 -4.01 -6.68
C THR A 64 13.07 -5.11 -6.03
N SER A 65 13.42 -5.53 -4.81
CA SER A 65 12.70 -6.54 -4.05
C SER A 65 12.41 -6.08 -2.63
N GLY A 66 11.40 -6.66 -1.99
CA GLY A 66 10.97 -6.21 -0.67
C GLY A 66 9.88 -7.03 -0.01
N ASP A 67 9.85 -7.01 1.32
CA ASP A 67 8.81 -7.57 2.16
C ASP A 67 8.27 -6.50 3.11
N LEU A 68 7.04 -6.04 2.85
CA LEU A 68 6.46 -4.85 3.48
C LEU A 68 5.18 -5.19 4.25
N LYS A 69 5.13 -4.77 5.51
CA LYS A 69 3.93 -4.84 6.36
C LYS A 69 3.35 -3.44 6.53
N VAL A 70 2.10 -3.29 6.11
CA VAL A 70 1.36 -2.05 6.08
C VAL A 70 0.26 -2.06 7.13
N ASN A 71 0.10 -0.94 7.83
CA ASN A 71 -1.04 -0.66 8.68
C ASN A 71 -1.44 0.80 8.44
N ALA A 72 -2.63 1.01 7.90
CA ALA A 72 -3.06 2.26 7.30
C ALA A 72 -4.50 2.57 7.71
N GLY A 73 -4.82 3.83 7.93
CA GLY A 73 -6.19 4.20 8.25
C GLY A 73 -6.45 5.69 8.35
N VAL A 74 -7.74 6.01 8.42
CA VAL A 74 -8.31 7.33 8.66
C VAL A 74 -9.18 7.23 9.91
N THR A 75 -8.88 8.03 10.92
CA THR A 75 -9.65 8.06 12.17
C THR A 75 -11.01 8.76 12.00
N GLY A 76 -11.88 8.67 13.01
CA GLY A 76 -13.18 9.36 13.01
C GLY A 76 -13.08 10.89 12.88
N ASP A 77 -12.01 11.49 13.40
CA ASP A 77 -11.70 12.93 13.25
C ASP A 77 -10.96 13.26 11.95
N ARG A 78 -10.96 12.34 10.96
CA ARG A 78 -10.27 12.50 9.67
C ARG A 78 -8.77 12.72 9.79
N LYS A 79 -8.10 12.12 10.76
CA LYS A 79 -6.64 12.05 10.80
C LYS A 79 -6.16 10.85 9.98
N LEU A 80 -5.26 11.08 9.04
CA LEU A 80 -4.61 10.03 8.27
C LEU A 80 -3.41 9.50 9.06
N LYS A 81 -3.30 8.17 9.16
CA LYS A 81 -2.12 7.51 9.70
C LYS A 81 -1.78 6.29 8.85
N LEU A 82 -0.58 6.29 8.29
CA LEU A 82 0.01 5.18 7.59
C LEU A 82 1.30 4.76 8.31
N HIS A 83 1.47 3.46 8.47
CA HIS A 83 2.66 2.87 9.02
C HIS A 83 3.11 1.70 8.13
N VAL A 84 4.32 1.81 7.61
CA VAL A 84 4.95 0.79 6.76
C VAL A 84 6.23 0.34 7.43
N ARG A 85 6.49 -0.96 7.50
CA ARG A 85 7.79 -1.49 7.92
C ARG A 85 8.15 -2.68 7.07
N GLY A 86 9.43 -2.93 6.90
CA GLY A 86 9.85 -4.03 6.05
C GLY A 86 11.35 -4.09 5.87
N ILE A 87 11.73 -4.94 4.94
CA ILE A 87 13.08 -5.06 4.40
C ILE A 87 12.93 -4.91 2.89
N ILE A 88 13.79 -4.11 2.28
CA ILE A 88 13.97 -4.03 0.82
C ILE A 88 15.40 -4.42 0.48
N TRP A 89 15.61 -4.99 -0.69
CA TRP A 89 16.93 -5.46 -1.10
C TRP A 89 17.13 -5.38 -2.61
N LEU A 90 18.40 -5.38 -2.98
CA LEU A 90 18.85 -5.61 -4.33
C LEU A 90 18.93 -7.12 -4.56
N GLU A 91 18.40 -7.60 -5.68
CA GLU A 91 18.64 -8.98 -6.09
C GLU A 91 20.11 -9.14 -6.51
N ASP A 92 20.87 -9.87 -5.71
CA ASP A 92 22.20 -10.33 -6.08
C ASP A 92 22.10 -11.81 -6.50
N PRO A 93 22.36 -12.14 -7.78
CA PRO A 93 22.34 -13.52 -8.26
C PRO A 93 23.46 -14.39 -7.66
N ASP A 94 24.52 -13.80 -7.09
CA ASP A 94 25.73 -14.52 -6.65
C ASP A 94 25.89 -14.56 -5.11
N GLY A 95 24.98 -13.99 -4.31
CA GLY A 95 25.16 -13.97 -2.86
C GLY A 95 24.12 -13.18 -2.03
N ALA A 96 24.58 -12.66 -0.89
CA ALA A 96 23.77 -11.85 0.00
C ALA A 96 23.62 -10.43 -0.59
N GLY A 97 22.39 -10.04 -0.91
CA GLY A 97 22.12 -8.71 -1.45
C GLY A 97 22.17 -7.63 -0.37
N SER A 98 22.67 -6.44 -0.76
CA SER A 98 22.52 -5.21 0.04
C SER A 98 21.06 -4.98 0.35
N ALA A 99 20.76 -4.72 1.62
CA ALA A 99 19.41 -4.61 2.13
C ALA A 99 19.24 -3.43 3.09
N LEU A 100 18.04 -2.89 3.08
CA LEU A 100 17.61 -1.82 3.97
C LEU A 100 16.40 -2.29 4.78
N ARG A 101 16.57 -2.39 6.09
CA ARG A 101 15.45 -2.57 7.02
C ARG A 101 14.91 -1.22 7.43
N PHE A 102 13.61 -1.01 7.32
CA PHE A 102 13.00 0.30 7.55
C PHE A 102 11.68 0.25 8.31
N LYS A 103 11.30 1.41 8.83
CA LYS A 103 10.02 1.71 9.44
C LYS A 103 9.66 3.16 9.14
N VAL A 104 8.58 3.37 8.40
CA VAL A 104 8.03 4.69 8.06
C VAL A 104 6.67 4.86 8.71
N GLN A 105 6.42 6.05 9.26
CA GLN A 105 5.11 6.51 9.67
C GLN A 105 4.79 7.82 8.96
N VAL A 106 3.66 7.87 8.26
CA VAL A 106 3.13 9.07 7.62
C VAL A 106 1.86 9.49 8.35
N VAL A 107 1.78 10.75 8.75
CA VAL A 107 0.64 11.31 9.47
C VAL A 107 0.19 12.60 8.82
N ARG A 108 -1.12 12.79 8.71
CA ARG A 108 -1.70 14.09 8.36
C ARG A 108 -2.90 14.39 9.24
N ALA A 109 -2.82 15.51 9.95
CA ALA A 109 -3.86 15.98 10.85
C ALA A 109 -5.04 16.62 10.07
N PRO A 110 -6.26 16.65 10.64
CA PRO A 110 -7.32 17.54 10.17
C PRO A 110 -6.96 19.03 10.42
N PRO A 111 -7.64 19.99 9.76
CA PRO A 111 -8.71 19.79 8.77
C PRO A 111 -8.19 19.31 7.41
N VAL A 112 -9.09 18.76 6.59
CA VAL A 112 -8.81 18.52 5.17
C VAL A 112 -8.89 19.83 4.42
N THR A 113 -8.03 20.01 3.43
CA THR A 113 -8.07 21.16 2.51
C THR A 113 -8.68 20.67 1.21
N ASP A 114 -9.63 21.40 0.64
CA ASP A 114 -10.29 21.10 -0.63
C ASP A 114 -9.65 21.82 -1.83
N THR A 115 -8.75 22.78 -1.58
CA THR A 115 -8.01 23.56 -2.59
C THR A 115 -6.51 23.27 -2.59
N VAL A 116 -5.88 23.40 -3.76
CA VAL A 116 -4.41 23.37 -3.93
C VAL A 116 -3.76 24.58 -3.22
N PRO A 117 -2.64 24.40 -2.49
CA PRO A 117 -1.94 23.15 -2.21
C PRO A 117 -2.63 22.35 -1.11
N TYR A 118 -2.73 21.06 -1.33
CA TYR A 118 -3.45 20.15 -0.45
C TYR A 118 -2.64 19.71 0.78
N GLY A 119 -1.88 20.62 1.39
CA GLY A 119 -1.12 20.40 2.63
C GLY A 119 0.05 19.41 2.53
N THR A 120 0.69 19.19 3.68
CA THR A 120 1.90 18.36 3.83
C THR A 120 1.66 17.20 4.78
N TYR A 121 2.61 16.25 4.79
CA TYR A 121 2.61 15.09 5.66
C TYR A 121 3.76 15.16 6.65
N GLU A 122 3.50 14.80 7.91
CA GLU A 122 4.56 14.50 8.86
C GLU A 122 5.04 13.07 8.61
N VAL A 123 6.32 12.93 8.26
CA VAL A 123 6.95 11.66 7.94
C VAL A 123 8.03 11.37 8.97
N TRP A 124 7.94 10.20 9.59
CA TRP A 124 8.95 9.68 10.51
C TRP A 124 9.53 8.42 9.91
N GLU A 125 10.84 8.35 9.82
CA GLU A 125 11.53 7.21 9.21
C GLU A 125 12.61 6.72 10.16
N ARG A 126 12.76 5.41 10.24
CA ARG A 126 13.89 4.74 10.84
C ARG A 126 14.38 3.69 9.86
N HIS A 127 15.68 3.63 9.65
CA HIS A 127 16.27 2.67 8.74
C HIS A 127 17.56 2.08 9.33
N GLN A 128 18.00 0.96 8.77
CA GLN A 128 19.27 0.32 9.05
C GLN A 128 19.70 -0.51 7.84
N PHE A 129 20.92 -0.32 7.38
CA PHE A 129 21.52 -1.11 6.31
C PHE A 129 22.06 -2.44 6.83
N GLY A 130 22.22 -3.40 5.93
CA GLY A 130 22.74 -4.73 6.22
C GLY A 130 22.58 -5.67 5.03
N ASP A 131 22.67 -6.95 5.29
CA ASP A 131 22.55 -7.99 4.27
C ASP A 131 21.22 -8.74 4.41
N VAL A 132 20.69 -9.23 3.29
CA VAL A 132 19.55 -10.15 3.30
C VAL A 132 19.93 -11.50 2.75
N THR A 133 19.38 -12.55 3.34
CA THR A 133 19.28 -13.88 2.74
C THR A 133 17.80 -14.22 2.59
N VAL A 134 17.40 -14.66 1.39
CA VAL A 134 16.00 -14.99 1.10
C VAL A 134 15.89 -16.50 0.98
N ASP A 135 15.09 -17.09 1.86
CA ASP A 135 14.75 -18.51 1.84
C ASP A 135 13.30 -18.67 1.34
N GLU A 136 13.06 -19.66 0.49
CA GLU A 136 11.74 -19.87 -0.14
C GLU A 136 10.63 -20.20 0.89
N VAL A 137 10.99 -20.76 2.04
CA VAL A 137 10.04 -21.24 3.05
C VAL A 137 9.83 -20.22 4.17
N THR A 138 10.93 -19.63 4.64
CA THR A 138 10.94 -18.75 5.82
C THR A 138 10.94 -17.27 5.46
N GLY A 139 11.20 -16.92 4.20
CA GLY A 139 11.23 -15.55 3.70
C GLY A 139 12.58 -14.85 3.96
N PRO A 140 12.62 -13.51 3.89
CA PRO A 140 13.86 -12.76 4.06
C PRO A 140 14.33 -12.73 5.52
N SER A 141 15.58 -13.10 5.73
CA SER A 141 16.33 -12.92 6.97
C SER A 141 17.31 -11.76 6.82
N PHE A 142 17.33 -10.85 7.80
CA PHE A 142 18.14 -9.63 7.74
C PHE A 142 19.25 -9.65 8.78
N THR A 143 20.49 -9.46 8.32
CA THR A 143 21.66 -9.30 9.16
C THR A 143 22.05 -7.83 9.22
N PRO A 144 21.90 -7.15 10.37
CA PRO A 144 22.18 -5.73 10.48
C PRO A 144 23.67 -5.42 10.35
N GLU A 145 24.01 -4.37 9.59
CA GLU A 145 25.32 -3.74 9.66
C GLU A 145 25.39 -2.80 10.88
N ALA A 146 26.55 -2.80 11.55
CA ALA A 146 26.76 -1.98 12.74
C ALA A 146 27.01 -0.51 12.36
N GLY A 147 26.39 0.42 13.09
CA GLY A 147 26.61 1.86 12.88
C GLY A 147 25.81 2.48 11.73
N THR A 148 25.00 1.70 11.01
CA THR A 148 24.23 2.14 9.83
C THR A 148 22.79 2.54 10.14
N SER A 149 22.43 2.67 11.42
CA SER A 149 21.06 3.01 11.80
C SER A 149 20.81 4.51 11.74
N GLY A 150 19.77 4.92 11.02
CA GLY A 150 19.31 6.30 10.94
C GLY A 150 17.89 6.50 11.45
N THR A 151 17.56 7.73 11.84
CA THR A 151 16.19 8.14 12.14
C THR A 151 16.00 9.58 11.73
N SER A 152 14.90 9.88 11.04
CA SER A 152 14.54 11.22 10.59
C SER A 152 13.08 11.52 10.90
N ARG A 153 12.77 12.82 11.01
CA ARG A 153 11.41 13.34 11.08
C ARG A 153 11.35 14.61 10.26
N GLU A 154 10.50 14.59 9.25
CA GLU A 154 10.41 15.66 8.26
C GLU A 154 8.96 15.97 7.92
N THR A 155 8.73 17.15 7.36
CA THR A 155 7.47 17.52 6.72
C THR A 155 7.69 17.44 5.21
N LYS A 156 6.96 16.56 4.53
CA LYS A 156 7.12 16.29 3.10
C LYS A 156 5.84 16.67 2.34
N ASN A 157 5.99 17.15 1.10
CA ASN A 157 4.86 17.19 0.18
C ASN A 157 4.54 15.77 -0.29
N PHE A 158 3.40 15.59 -0.95
CA PHE A 158 3.01 14.30 -1.49
C PHE A 158 4.05 13.75 -2.48
N GLU A 159 4.61 14.63 -3.30
CA GLU A 159 5.59 14.35 -4.36
C GLU A 159 6.92 13.83 -3.81
N ASP A 160 7.25 14.23 -2.58
CA ASP A 160 8.49 13.88 -1.89
C ASP A 160 8.38 12.55 -1.10
N LEU A 161 7.19 11.92 -1.08
CA LEU A 161 7.01 10.60 -0.50
C LEU A 161 7.60 9.51 -1.41
N MET A 162 7.97 8.36 -0.84
CA MET A 162 8.39 7.21 -1.65
C MET A 162 7.20 6.61 -2.41
N GLU A 163 7.41 6.06 -3.61
CA GLU A 163 6.28 5.62 -4.45
C GLU A 163 5.35 4.57 -3.83
N PRO A 164 5.85 3.53 -3.14
CA PRO A 164 4.97 2.59 -2.45
C PRO A 164 4.09 3.27 -1.39
N THR A 165 4.56 4.39 -0.83
CA THR A 165 3.85 5.19 0.16
C THR A 165 2.83 6.12 -0.50
N LYS A 166 3.15 6.71 -1.66
CA LYS A 166 2.22 7.55 -2.43
C LYS A 166 0.94 6.80 -2.75
N LEU A 167 1.06 5.57 -3.26
CA LEU A 167 -0.09 4.70 -3.55
C LEU A 167 -1.01 4.51 -2.33
N LEU A 168 -0.42 4.18 -1.18
CA LEU A 168 -1.16 3.95 0.06
C LEU A 168 -1.78 5.24 0.61
N VAL A 169 -1.09 6.37 0.51
CA VAL A 169 -1.60 7.67 0.91
C VAL A 169 -2.77 8.10 0.00
N SER A 170 -2.69 7.86 -1.31
CA SER A 170 -3.79 8.12 -2.24
C SER A 170 -5.05 7.30 -1.90
N GLU A 171 -4.91 6.02 -1.53
CA GLU A 171 -6.03 5.19 -1.05
C GLU A 171 -6.69 5.80 0.20
N LEU A 172 -5.90 6.27 1.15
CA LEU A 172 -6.40 6.89 2.38
C LEU A 172 -7.04 8.26 2.14
N GLU A 173 -6.49 9.06 1.22
CA GLU A 173 -7.03 10.37 0.88
C GLU A 173 -8.29 10.27 0.00
N LEU A 174 -8.47 9.19 -0.76
CA LEU A 174 -9.75 8.89 -1.42
C LEU A 174 -10.91 8.79 -0.40
N VAL A 175 -10.65 8.15 0.74
CA VAL A 175 -11.60 8.00 1.84
C VAL A 175 -11.72 9.30 2.67
N ARG A 176 -10.60 10.01 2.88
CA ARG A 176 -10.53 11.18 3.78
C ARG A 176 -10.91 12.51 3.13
N ASN A 177 -10.43 12.76 1.91
CA ASN A 177 -10.40 14.04 1.20
C ASN A 177 -10.58 13.83 -0.31
N THR A 178 -11.79 13.50 -0.72
CA THR A 178 -12.12 13.18 -2.12
C THR A 178 -11.69 14.24 -3.13
N PRO A 179 -11.76 15.57 -2.87
CA PRO A 179 -11.20 16.59 -3.77
C PRO A 179 -9.69 16.45 -4.02
N PHE A 180 -8.89 16.20 -2.98
CA PHE A 180 -7.45 15.96 -3.16
C PHE A 180 -7.18 14.74 -4.03
N ALA A 181 -7.89 13.66 -3.74
CA ALA A 181 -7.73 12.44 -4.51
C ALA A 181 -8.12 12.68 -5.98
N ALA A 182 -9.26 13.31 -6.25
CA ALA A 182 -9.68 13.64 -7.60
C ALA A 182 -8.63 14.48 -8.35
N TYR A 183 -8.14 15.55 -7.74
CA TYR A 183 -7.10 16.40 -8.33
C TYR A 183 -5.83 15.63 -8.67
N ARG A 184 -5.28 14.87 -7.71
CA ARG A 184 -4.02 14.15 -7.93
C ARG A 184 -4.16 13.04 -8.96
N LEU A 185 -5.29 12.34 -8.96
CA LEU A 185 -5.55 11.23 -9.88
C LEU A 185 -5.86 11.70 -11.31
N GLU A 186 -6.40 12.92 -11.47
CA GLU A 186 -6.60 13.56 -12.78
C GLU A 186 -5.29 14.17 -13.32
N GLU A 187 -4.45 14.76 -12.46
CA GLU A 187 -3.18 15.35 -12.89
C GLU A 187 -2.10 14.34 -13.27
N THR A 188 -2.06 13.17 -12.62
CA THR A 188 -1.05 12.14 -12.92
C THR A 188 -1.49 11.15 -13.99
N GLY A 189 -2.78 11.10 -14.34
CA GLY A 189 -3.33 10.14 -15.31
C GLY A 189 -3.40 8.69 -14.79
N ASP A 190 -3.04 8.45 -13.52
CA ASP A 190 -2.86 7.12 -12.93
C ASP A 190 -4.19 6.41 -12.58
N TRP A 191 -5.34 6.95 -13.00
CA TRP A 191 -6.64 6.38 -12.65
C TRP A 191 -6.84 4.97 -13.20
N GLU A 192 -6.20 4.64 -14.32
CA GLU A 192 -6.26 3.30 -14.88
C GLU A 192 -5.48 2.30 -14.02
N GLU A 193 -4.26 2.65 -13.62
CA GLU A 193 -3.37 1.78 -12.84
C GLU A 193 -3.85 1.63 -11.38
N TYR A 194 -4.12 2.74 -10.69
CA TYR A 194 -4.57 2.71 -9.29
C TYR A 194 -6.02 2.26 -9.17
N GLY A 195 -6.88 2.68 -10.11
CA GLY A 195 -8.26 2.23 -10.18
C GLY A 195 -8.36 0.73 -10.40
N ALA A 196 -7.50 0.11 -11.21
CA ALA A 196 -7.45 -1.33 -11.37
C ALA A 196 -7.13 -2.04 -10.03
N VAL A 197 -6.08 -1.60 -9.33
CA VAL A 197 -5.71 -2.18 -8.03
C VAL A 197 -6.84 -2.06 -7.00
N PHE A 198 -7.49 -0.90 -6.91
CA PHE A 198 -8.61 -0.68 -5.99
C PHE A 198 -9.90 -1.43 -6.39
N ARG A 199 -10.10 -1.69 -7.69
CA ARG A 199 -11.21 -2.51 -8.21
C ARG A 199 -11.07 -3.99 -7.83
N TRP A 200 -9.85 -4.54 -7.84
CA TRP A 200 -9.58 -5.94 -7.49
C TRP A 200 -9.56 -6.20 -5.99
N LYS A 201 -9.29 -5.19 -5.16
CA LYS A 201 -9.52 -5.28 -3.71
C LYS A 201 -11.03 -5.29 -3.43
N GLY A 202 -11.66 -6.46 -3.52
CA GLY A 202 -13.12 -6.63 -3.35
C GLY A 202 -13.69 -6.07 -2.03
N ASN A 203 -12.82 -5.86 -1.04
CA ASN A 203 -13.12 -5.32 0.29
C ASN A 203 -12.50 -3.93 0.58
N ALA A 204 -11.90 -3.23 -0.41
CA ALA A 204 -11.23 -1.94 -0.17
C ALA A 204 -12.15 -0.88 0.45
N PHE A 205 -13.46 -0.97 0.19
CA PHE A 205 -14.45 0.02 0.61
C PHE A 205 -15.68 -0.61 1.29
N GLN A 206 -15.62 -1.90 1.64
CA GLN A 206 -16.65 -2.56 2.44
C GLN A 206 -16.16 -2.70 3.89
N HIS A 207 -16.97 -2.22 4.83
CA HIS A 207 -16.76 -2.22 6.28
C HIS A 207 -15.84 -3.33 6.79
N ARG A 208 -14.74 -2.98 7.48
CA ARG A 208 -14.05 -3.90 8.38
C ARG A 208 -13.61 -3.25 9.68
N LEU A 209 -14.39 -3.54 10.73
CA LEU A 209 -13.87 -3.81 12.07
C LEU A 209 -13.95 -5.33 12.29
N GLN A 210 -12.78 -5.99 12.27
CA GLN A 210 -12.29 -7.04 13.18
C GLN A 210 -11.01 -7.67 12.60
#